data_AF-A0A392PVD0-F1
#
_entry.id   AF-A0A392PVD0-F1
#
_cell.length_a   1.000
_cell.length_b   1.000
_cell.length_c   1.000
_cell.angle_alpha   90.00
_cell.angle_beta   90.00
_cell.angle_gamma   90.00
#
_symmetry.space_group_name_H-M   'P 1'
#
loop_
_entity.id
_entity.type
_entity.pdbx_description
1 polymer ?
#
loop_
_entity_poly.entity_id
_entity_poly.type
_entity_poly.pdbx_seq_one_letter_code
_entity_poly.pdbx_strand_id
1 'polypeptide(L)'
;MELQKKKRIYELGSLPPFLLVFGGNVEAIDHRWNQHGLGGDNLNGVCRSLHPGPVSLLHWSGKGKPWVRLDEKKACPLDSLWEPYDLYKPRNNHLMVHHGGDGKNQEIDQPWSFSSSILVGYAHDLL
;
A
#
# COMPACT_ATOMS: atom_id res chain seq x y z
N MET A 1 -3.62 -10.85 25.16
CA MET A 1 -5.09 -10.70 25.02
C MET A 1 -5.64 -12.03 24.48
N GLU A 2 -6.23 -12.87 25.34
CA GLU A 2 -6.66 -14.25 25.00
C GLU A 2 -8.10 -14.33 24.42
N LEU A 3 -8.86 -13.23 24.48
CA LEU A 3 -10.29 -13.15 24.18
C LEU A 3 -10.70 -13.48 22.71
N GLN A 4 -9.76 -13.67 21.78
CA GLN A 4 -10.07 -13.82 20.34
C GLN A 4 -9.68 -15.15 19.70
N LYS A 5 -9.12 -16.13 20.43
CA LYS A 5 -8.57 -17.33 19.78
C LYS A 5 -9.62 -18.35 19.29
N LYS A 6 -10.90 -18.24 19.68
CA LYS A 6 -11.94 -19.25 19.33
C LYS A 6 -13.11 -18.76 18.47
N LYS A 7 -13.51 -17.49 18.57
CA LYS A 7 -14.62 -16.92 17.76
C LYS A 7 -14.33 -15.46 17.44
N ARG A 8 -14.17 -15.16 16.15
CA ARG A 8 -14.01 -13.79 15.67
C ARG A 8 -15.37 -13.11 15.65
N ILE A 9 -15.45 -11.89 16.20
CA ILE A 9 -16.68 -11.11 16.26
C ILE A 9 -16.74 -9.99 15.21
N TYR A 10 -15.68 -9.79 14.42
CA TYR A 10 -15.58 -8.86 13.30
C TYR A 10 -14.40 -9.25 12.39
N GLU A 11 -14.37 -8.79 11.13
CA GLU A 11 -13.32 -9.15 10.15
C GLU A 11 -12.44 -7.96 9.68
N LEU A 12 -12.67 -6.75 10.21
CA LEU A 12 -12.05 -5.50 9.73
C LEU A 12 -10.64 -5.21 10.31
N GLY A 13 -9.91 -6.23 10.76
CA GLY A 13 -8.56 -6.07 11.31
C GLY A 13 -8.53 -5.40 12.69
N SER A 14 -7.42 -4.75 13.03
CA SER A 14 -7.20 -4.23 14.39
C SER A 14 -7.88 -2.90 14.68
N LEU A 15 -8.22 -2.12 13.65
CA LEU A 15 -8.74 -0.76 13.81
C LEU A 15 -10.03 -0.69 14.66
N PRO A 16 -11.08 -1.51 14.43
CA PRO A 16 -12.26 -1.46 15.29
C PRO A 16 -11.99 -1.73 16.78
N PRO A 17 -11.22 -2.77 17.17
CA PRO A 17 -10.78 -2.94 18.56
C PRO A 17 -10.03 -1.75 19.14
N PHE A 18 -9.12 -1.14 18.36
CA PHE A 18 -8.39 0.04 18.81
C PHE A 18 -9.36 1.18 19.16
N LEU A 19 -10.35 1.43 18.32
CA LEU A 19 -11.37 2.46 18.56
C LEU A 19 -12.28 2.12 19.76
N LEU A 20 -12.55 0.83 20.01
CA LEU A 20 -13.32 0.41 21.20
C LEU A 20 -12.52 0.62 22.50
N VAL A 21 -11.24 0.29 22.50
CA VAL A 21 -10.37 0.43 23.68
C VAL A 21 -10.12 1.89 24.03
N PHE A 22 -9.89 2.73 23.02
CA PHE A 22 -9.58 4.15 23.19
C PHE A 22 -10.79 5.07 22.96
N GLY A 23 -12.01 4.52 22.97
CA GLY A 23 -13.23 5.30 22.73
C GLY A 23 -13.34 6.49 23.68
N GLY A 24 -13.43 7.70 23.13
CA GLY A 24 -13.47 8.95 23.89
C GLY A 24 -12.11 9.44 24.42
N ASN A 25 -11.01 8.75 24.13
CA ASN A 25 -9.64 9.13 24.48
C ASN A 25 -8.74 9.14 23.22
N VAL A 26 -9.28 9.69 22.14
CA VAL A 26 -8.60 9.89 20.85
C VAL A 26 -8.86 11.32 20.38
N GLU A 27 -7.85 11.94 19.80
CA GLU A 27 -7.96 13.28 19.22
C GLU A 27 -7.93 13.23 17.70
N ALA A 28 -8.69 14.11 17.07
CA ALA A 28 -8.68 14.24 15.62
C ALA A 28 -7.35 14.87 15.17
N ILE A 29 -6.81 14.34 14.07
CA ILE A 29 -5.68 14.95 13.37
C ILE A 29 -6.16 15.50 12.03
N ASP A 30 -5.49 16.55 11.55
CA ASP A 30 -5.78 17.14 10.24
C ASP A 30 -5.67 16.08 9.12
N HIS A 31 -6.60 16.11 8.16
CA HIS A 31 -6.71 15.12 7.09
C HIS A 31 -5.47 15.08 6.19
N ARG A 32 -4.63 16.13 6.17
CA ARG A 32 -3.33 16.13 5.47
C ARG A 32 -2.41 15.00 5.92
N TRP A 33 -2.57 14.53 7.16
CA TRP A 33 -1.76 13.49 7.78
C TRP A 33 -2.27 12.07 7.49
N ASN A 34 -3.38 11.91 6.78
CA ASN A 34 -3.91 10.60 6.40
C ASN A 34 -4.83 10.69 5.18
N GLN A 35 -4.29 10.98 4.00
CA GLN A 35 -5.02 10.87 2.73
C GLN A 35 -5.22 9.40 2.37
N HIS A 36 -6.25 8.78 2.97
CA HIS A 36 -6.54 7.36 2.85
C HIS A 36 -7.47 7.02 1.68
N GLY A 37 -7.65 5.72 1.43
CA GLY A 37 -8.54 5.21 0.39
C GLY A 37 -7.92 5.17 -1.02
N LEU A 38 -6.64 5.48 -1.15
CA LEU A 38 -5.95 5.53 -2.45
C LEU A 38 -5.78 4.14 -3.09
N GLY A 39 -6.00 3.07 -2.32
CA GLY A 39 -6.06 1.71 -2.83
C GLY A 39 -7.36 1.34 -3.55
N GLY A 40 -8.23 2.32 -3.77
CA GLY A 40 -9.51 2.16 -4.46
C GLY A 40 -10.60 1.53 -3.59
N ASP A 41 -11.81 1.46 -4.14
CA ASP A 41 -12.90 0.78 -3.46
C ASP A 41 -12.74 -0.75 -3.53
N ASN A 42 -13.31 -1.46 -2.55
CA ASN A 42 -13.14 -2.91 -2.42
C ASN A 42 -14.00 -3.75 -3.38
N LEU A 43 -14.91 -3.12 -4.14
CA LEU A 43 -15.86 -3.79 -5.04
C LEU A 43 -15.34 -3.76 -6.48
N ASN A 44 -15.06 -2.55 -6.99
CA ASN A 44 -14.74 -2.27 -8.38
C ASN A 44 -13.29 -1.78 -8.57
N GLY A 45 -12.57 -1.48 -7.48
CA GLY A 45 -11.18 -1.01 -7.56
C GLY A 45 -11.02 0.39 -8.17
N VAL A 46 -12.07 1.21 -8.14
CA VAL A 46 -12.10 2.55 -8.75
C VAL A 46 -11.10 3.46 -8.06
N CYS A 47 -10.28 4.14 -8.87
CA CYS A 47 -9.34 5.14 -8.40
C CYS A 47 -10.07 6.29 -7.68
N ARG A 48 -9.52 6.72 -6.55
CA ARG A 48 -10.03 7.87 -5.80
C ARG A 48 -9.14 9.08 -5.99
N SER A 49 -9.76 10.26 -6.06
CA SER A 49 -9.06 11.54 -5.99
C SER A 49 -8.66 11.87 -4.55
N LEU A 50 -7.72 12.81 -4.41
CA LEU A 50 -7.37 13.39 -3.11
C LEU A 50 -8.52 14.22 -2.56
N HIS A 51 -8.61 14.31 -1.23
CA HIS A 51 -9.46 15.30 -0.59
C HIS A 51 -8.87 16.71 -0.79
N PRO A 52 -9.71 17.76 -0.80
CA PRO A 52 -9.21 19.13 -0.95
C PRO A 52 -8.25 19.54 0.18
N GLY A 53 -7.27 20.38 -0.15
CA GLY A 53 -6.32 20.96 0.80
C GLY A 53 -4.90 20.39 0.68
N PRO A 54 -3.97 20.85 1.54
CA PRO A 54 -2.60 20.39 1.53
C PRO A 54 -2.52 18.91 1.92
N VAL A 55 -1.53 18.21 1.37
CA VAL A 55 -1.28 16.80 1.64
C VAL A 55 0.13 16.60 2.17
N SER A 56 0.26 15.83 3.24
CA SER A 56 1.55 15.49 3.86
C SER A 56 1.79 13.99 3.96
N LEU A 57 0.73 13.18 4.01
CA LEU A 57 0.84 11.72 4.04
C LEU A 57 -0.24 11.08 3.18
N LEU A 58 0.21 10.26 2.24
CA LEU A 58 -0.62 9.46 1.33
C LEU A 58 -0.77 8.03 1.87
N HIS A 59 -1.98 7.49 1.85
CA HIS A 59 -2.28 6.17 2.40
C HIS A 59 -3.11 5.32 1.42
N TRP A 60 -2.44 4.35 0.77
CA TRP A 60 -3.07 3.34 -0.09
C TRP A 60 -3.77 2.23 0.72
N SER A 61 -4.71 2.62 1.57
CA SER A 61 -5.64 1.69 2.22
C SER A 61 -6.59 1.10 1.17
N GLY A 62 -6.96 -0.17 1.31
CA GLY A 62 -7.75 -0.91 0.33
C GLY A 62 -6.93 -2.04 -0.32
N LYS A 63 -7.52 -2.69 -1.33
CA LYS A 63 -6.91 -3.84 -2.02
C LYS A 63 -5.91 -3.45 -3.10
N GLY A 64 -6.10 -2.33 -3.78
CA GLY A 64 -5.22 -1.89 -4.87
C GLY A 64 -3.93 -1.27 -4.33
N LYS A 65 -2.86 -2.05 -4.24
CA LYS A 65 -1.54 -1.52 -3.85
C LYS A 65 -0.85 -0.89 -5.07
N PRO A 66 -0.14 0.25 -4.88
CA PRO A 66 0.43 0.99 -6.00
C PRO A 66 1.44 0.14 -6.79
N TRP A 67 2.35 -0.58 -6.11
CA TRP A 67 3.31 -1.48 -6.76
C TRP A 67 2.64 -2.55 -7.63
N VAL A 68 1.59 -3.21 -7.12
CA VAL A 68 0.83 -4.22 -7.89
C VAL A 68 0.23 -3.60 -9.16
N ARG A 69 -0.39 -2.42 -9.04
CA ARG A 69 -1.02 -1.75 -10.19
C ARG A 69 -0.01 -1.23 -11.20
N LEU A 70 1.16 -0.78 -10.74
CA LEU A 70 2.27 -0.35 -11.60
C LEU A 70 2.82 -1.55 -12.38
N ASP A 71 3.09 -2.67 -11.72
CA ASP A 71 3.57 -3.91 -12.34
C ASP A 71 2.58 -4.45 -13.38
N GLU A 72 1.28 -4.40 -13.08
CA GLU A 72 0.20 -4.80 -13.99
C GLU A 72 -0.09 -3.79 -15.11
N LYS A 73 0.59 -2.65 -15.15
CA LYS A 73 0.35 -1.54 -16.09
C LYS A 73 -1.10 -1.01 -16.05
N LYS A 74 -1.72 -1.04 -14.88
CA LYS A 74 -3.08 -0.57 -14.58
C LYS A 74 -3.09 0.46 -13.45
N ALA A 75 -2.09 1.36 -13.47
CA ALA A 75 -1.88 2.36 -12.45
C ALA A 75 -3.06 3.35 -12.36
N CYS A 76 -3.44 3.70 -11.13
CA CYS A 76 -4.22 4.91 -10.89
C CYS A 76 -3.32 6.16 -11.04
N PRO A 77 -3.89 7.34 -11.33
CA PRO A 77 -3.10 8.56 -11.53
C PRO A 77 -2.12 8.90 -10.38
N LEU A 78 -2.45 8.54 -9.14
CA LEU A 78 -1.61 8.82 -7.98
C LEU A 78 -0.52 7.76 -7.73
N ASP A 79 -0.57 6.58 -8.34
CA ASP A 79 0.36 5.49 -8.04
C ASP A 79 1.80 5.82 -8.43
N SER A 80 1.99 6.57 -9.52
CA SER A 80 3.30 7.03 -9.95
C SER A 80 4.00 7.95 -8.94
N LEU A 81 3.27 8.54 -7.98
CA LEU A 81 3.90 9.29 -6.88
C LEU A 81 4.63 8.38 -5.91
N TRP A 82 4.24 7.11 -5.82
CA TRP A 82 4.90 6.11 -4.98
C TRP A 82 6.16 5.53 -5.65
N GLU A 83 6.15 5.39 -6.98
CA GLU A 83 7.21 4.74 -7.77
C GLU A 83 8.65 5.18 -7.43
N PRO A 84 8.98 6.48 -7.27
CA PRO A 84 10.34 6.90 -6.95
C PRO A 84 10.81 6.45 -5.55
N TYR A 85 9.88 6.04 -4.69
CA TYR A 85 10.12 5.56 -3.34
C TYR A 85 10.08 4.04 -3.23
N ASP A 86 9.92 3.33 -4.36
CA ASP A 86 10.06 1.88 -4.36
C ASP A 86 11.50 1.50 -4.00
N LEU A 87 11.64 0.80 -2.87
CA LEU A 87 12.93 0.30 -2.41
C LEU A 87 13.30 -1.03 -3.06
N TYR A 88 12.37 -1.66 -3.79
CA TYR A 88 12.66 -2.84 -4.56
C TYR A 88 13.61 -2.47 -5.70
N LYS A 89 14.87 -2.85 -5.54
CA LYS A 89 15.83 -2.83 -6.64
C LYS A 89 15.55 -4.05 -7.49
N PRO A 90 14.97 -3.93 -8.70
CA PRO A 90 15.03 -5.05 -9.63
C PRO A 90 16.50 -5.44 -9.73
N ARG A 91 16.83 -6.72 -9.52
CA ARG A 91 18.19 -7.19 -9.85
C ARG A 91 18.41 -6.75 -11.27
N ASN A 92 19.40 -5.88 -11.48
CA ASN A 92 19.75 -5.36 -12.79
C ASN A 92 19.56 -6.49 -13.81
N ASN A 93 18.63 -6.28 -14.74
CA ASN A 93 18.74 -6.93 -16.03
C ASN A 93 20.13 -6.55 -16.53
N HIS A 94 21.06 -7.48 -16.34
CA HIS A 94 22.31 -7.50 -17.04
C HIS A 94 21.93 -7.25 -18.49
N LEU A 95 22.36 -6.10 -19.04
CA LEU A 95 22.27 -5.90 -20.47
C LEU A 95 22.89 -7.15 -21.13
N MET A 96 22.03 -7.86 -21.88
CA MET A 96 22.28 -8.59 -23.11
C MET A 96 23.57 -9.44 -23.18
N VAL A 97 23.45 -10.78 -23.16
CA VAL A 97 24.04 -11.64 -24.20
C VAL A 97 23.13 -12.85 -24.41
N HIS A 98 22.61 -13.04 -25.63
CA HIS A 98 22.10 -14.33 -26.07
C HIS A 98 23.26 -15.32 -26.12
N HIS A 99 23.39 -16.17 -25.11
CA HIS A 99 24.06 -17.46 -25.26
C HIS A 99 23.06 -18.55 -24.88
N GLY A 100 22.74 -19.38 -25.87
CA GLY A 100 21.88 -20.56 -25.70
C GLY A 100 22.44 -21.48 -24.62
N GLY A 101 21.55 -21.98 -23.78
CA GLY A 101 21.90 -22.91 -22.72
C GLY A 101 20.67 -23.23 -21.88
N ASP A 102 20.24 -24.48 -22.00
CA ASP A 102 19.13 -25.13 -21.31
C ASP A 102 19.23 -24.96 -19.77
N GLY A 103 18.16 -24.52 -19.11
CA GLY A 103 18.22 -24.18 -17.68
C GLY A 103 16.88 -23.90 -17.04
N LYS A 104 16.26 -24.97 -16.53
CA LYS A 104 15.04 -25.07 -15.70
C LYS A 104 14.65 -23.77 -14.94
N ASN A 105 13.47 -23.24 -15.25
CA ASN A 105 12.80 -22.20 -14.47
C ASN A 105 12.36 -22.78 -13.11
N GLN A 106 12.98 -22.32 -12.03
CA GLN A 106 12.51 -22.58 -10.67
C GLN A 106 11.75 -21.34 -10.21
N GLU A 107 10.43 -21.39 -10.36
CA GLU A 107 9.49 -20.36 -9.90
C GLU A 107 9.42 -20.43 -8.36
N ILE A 108 10.02 -19.44 -7.70
CA ILE A 108 9.92 -19.29 -6.24
C ILE A 108 8.64 -18.49 -5.99
N ASP A 109 7.56 -19.20 -5.71
CA ASP A 109 6.37 -18.62 -5.10
C ASP A 109 6.76 -18.05 -3.73
N GLN A 110 6.90 -16.73 -3.65
CA GLN A 110 7.04 -16.04 -2.35
C GLN A 110 5.63 -15.68 -1.83
N PRO A 111 5.17 -16.28 -0.73
CA PRO A 111 3.88 -15.97 -0.14
C PRO A 111 4.02 -14.68 0.69
N TRP A 112 3.79 -13.52 0.06
CA TRP A 112 3.97 -12.25 0.74
C TRP A 112 2.90 -12.02 1.81
N SER A 113 3.33 -12.05 3.07
CA SER A 113 2.57 -11.58 4.23
C SER A 113 2.58 -10.05 4.26
N PHE A 114 1.39 -9.46 4.28
CA PHE A 114 1.17 -8.02 4.27
C PHE A 114 1.69 -7.35 5.56
N SER A 115 2.70 -6.49 5.42
CA SER A 115 3.03 -5.49 6.43
C SER A 115 2.76 -4.10 5.86
N SER A 116 1.78 -3.41 6.45
CA SER A 116 1.48 -2.00 6.17
C SER A 116 2.68 -1.14 6.56
N SER A 117 3.54 -0.80 5.60
CA SER A 117 4.60 0.19 5.80
C SER A 117 4.05 1.58 5.50
N ILE A 118 4.10 2.46 6.51
CA ILE A 118 3.93 3.90 6.33
C ILE A 118 5.26 4.41 5.74
N LEU A 119 5.23 4.94 4.52
CA LEU A 119 6.33 5.71 3.97
C LEU A 119 6.04 7.19 4.17
N VAL A 120 6.81 7.85 5.03
CA VAL A 120 6.78 9.31 5.17
C VAL A 120 7.85 9.87 4.24
N GLY A 121 7.43 10.32 3.06
CA GLY A 121 8.28 11.08 2.15
C GLY A 121 8.13 12.58 2.39
N TYR A 122 9.23 13.29 2.59
CA TYR A 122 9.23 14.76 2.52
C TYR A 122 9.23 15.16 1.05
N ALA A 123 8.09 15.62 0.54
CA ALA A 123 8.04 16.34 -0.74
C ALA A 123 8.34 17.81 -0.46
N HIS A 124 9.57 18.23 -0.69
CA HIS A 124 9.89 19.65 -0.83
C HIS A 124 9.51 20.11 -2.24
N ASP A 125 8.64 21.11 -2.28
CA ASP A 125 8.54 22.17 -3.27
C ASP A 125 8.58 21.77 -4.77
N LEU A 126 7.38 21.69 -5.35
CA LEU A 126 7.17 22.10 -6.73
C LEU A 126 5.93 23.01 -6.80
N LEU A 127 6.24 24.31 -6.89
CA LEU A 127 5.42 25.50 -7.20
C LEU A 127 4.49 26.05 -6.11
#